data_AF-A0A075B3E1-F1
#
_entry.id   AF-A0A075B3E1-F1
#
_cell.length_a   1.000
_cell.length_b   1.000
_cell.length_c   1.000
_cell.angle_alpha   90.00
_cell.angle_beta   90.00
_cell.angle_gamma   90.00
#
_symmetry.space_group_name_H-M   'P 1'
#
loop_
_entity.id
_entity.type
_entity.pdbx_description
1 polymer ?
#
loop_
_entity_poly.entity_id
_entity_poly.type
_entity_poly.pdbx_seq_one_letter_code
_entity_poly.pdbx_strand_id
1 'polypeptide(L)'
;MRIQAFTNPLASPAQLQNNPTIEGNVSAETESLLRLFGSELIQTAGELLNLPQVCMATAQVLFQRFYVISSFVGIDLLDTAMGALLLATKIEECTRRAREIIHMSP
;
A
#
# COMPACT_ATOMS: atom_id res chain seq x y z
N MET A 1 -21.44 20.10 15.38
CA MET A 1 -20.71 18.83 15.20
C MET A 1 -19.24 19.09 15.44
N ARG A 2 -18.70 18.75 16.63
CA ARG A 2 -17.28 18.93 16.94
C ARG A 2 -16.52 17.85 16.16
N ILE A 3 -15.73 18.24 15.18
CA ILE A 3 -14.76 17.34 14.54
C ILE A 3 -13.77 16.98 15.64
N GLN A 4 -13.90 15.78 16.21
CA GLN A 4 -12.86 15.23 17.06
C GLN A 4 -11.64 15.05 16.17
N ALA A 5 -10.56 15.76 16.45
CA ALA A 5 -9.29 15.51 15.81
C ALA A 5 -8.94 14.03 16.04
N PHE A 6 -8.66 13.30 14.96
CA PHE A 6 -8.16 11.93 15.07
C PHE A 6 -6.93 11.96 15.98
N THR A 7 -6.95 11.16 17.06
CA THR A 7 -5.91 11.20 18.11
C THR A 7 -4.56 10.65 17.65
N ASN A 8 -4.48 10.12 16.42
CA ASN A 8 -3.25 9.63 15.81
C ASN A 8 -3.29 9.85 14.28
N PRO A 9 -2.99 11.07 13.79
CA PRO A 9 -2.88 11.33 12.36
C PRO A 9 -1.64 10.64 11.79
N LEU A 10 -1.79 9.95 10.66
CA LEU A 10 -0.68 9.28 9.97
C LEU A 10 0.44 10.22 9.53
N ALA A 11 0.07 11.42 9.10
CA ALA A 11 0.96 12.41 8.54
C ALA A 11 0.48 13.80 8.97
N SER A 12 1.43 14.70 9.16
CA SER A 12 1.13 16.12 9.36
C SER A 12 0.57 16.73 8.07
N PRO A 13 -0.20 17.84 8.14
CA PRO A 13 -0.67 18.54 6.96
C PRO A 13 0.45 18.95 5.99
N ALA A 14 1.64 19.27 6.51
CA ALA A 14 2.81 19.59 5.69
C ALA A 14 3.35 18.37 4.92
N GLN A 15 3.35 17.18 5.51
CA GLN A 15 3.75 15.93 4.84
C GLN A 15 2.74 15.49 3.77
N LEU A 16 1.46 15.84 3.93
CA LEU A 16 0.44 15.61 2.89
C LEU A 16 0.62 16.56 1.69
N GLN A 17 1.19 17.74 1.91
CA GLN A 17 1.51 18.70 0.85
C GLN A 17 2.85 18.39 0.16
N ASN A 18 3.84 17.94 0.94
CA ASN A 18 5.18 17.61 0.49
C ASN A 18 5.49 16.16 0.92
N ASN A 19 5.18 15.18 0.08
CA ASN A 19 5.54 13.81 0.40
C ASN A 19 7.04 13.55 0.10
N PRO A 20 7.64 12.50 0.69
CA PRO A 20 9.07 12.17 0.50
C PRO A 20 9.45 11.72 -0.92
N THR A 21 8.48 11.33 -1.75
CA THR A 21 8.66 11.01 -3.17
C THR A 21 8.90 12.27 -4.00
N ILE A 22 8.27 13.39 -3.64
CA ILE A 22 8.48 14.70 -4.29
C ILE A 22 9.93 15.19 -4.10
N GLU A 23 10.52 14.95 -2.92
CA GLU A 23 11.93 15.26 -2.65
C GLU A 23 12.90 14.44 -3.53
N GLY A 24 12.45 13.28 -4.03
CA GLY A 24 13.19 12.40 -4.94
C GLY A 24 13.09 12.74 -6.43
N ASN A 25 12.52 13.90 -6.81
CA ASN A 25 12.26 14.31 -8.19
C ASN A 25 11.27 13.43 -8.97
N VAL A 26 10.36 12.73 -8.29
CA VAL A 26 9.29 11.99 -8.96
C VAL A 26 8.10 12.93 -9.17
N SER A 27 7.56 12.97 -10.38
CA SER A 27 6.39 13.80 -10.68
C SER A 27 5.12 13.26 -9.99
N ALA A 28 4.17 14.14 -9.67
CA ALA A 28 2.89 13.74 -9.09
C ALA A 28 2.09 12.77 -9.99
N GLU A 29 2.24 12.89 -11.31
CA GLU A 29 1.65 11.98 -12.28
C GLU A 29 2.29 10.59 -12.20
N THR A 30 3.63 10.52 -12.16
CA THR A 30 4.36 9.27 -11.98
C THR A 30 3.99 8.60 -10.66
N GLU A 31 3.89 9.36 -9.58
CA GLU A 31 3.47 8.83 -8.28
C GLU A 31 2.04 8.26 -8.34
N SER A 32 1.12 8.97 -8.99
CA SER A 32 -0.26 8.50 -9.16
C SER A 32 -0.32 7.19 -9.94
N LEU A 33 0.50 7.06 -10.98
CA LEU A 33 0.65 5.83 -11.76
C LEU A 33 1.24 4.69 -10.94
N LEU A 34 2.28 4.94 -10.13
CA LEU A 34 2.86 3.95 -9.23
C LEU A 34 1.87 3.47 -8.17
N ARG A 35 1.04 4.38 -7.64
CA ARG A 35 -0.04 4.05 -6.70
C ARG A 35 -1.11 3.18 -7.34
N LEU A 36 -1.52 3.50 -8.56
CA LEU A 36 -2.47 2.70 -9.33
C LEU A 36 -1.89 1.31 -9.60
N PHE A 37 -0.68 1.24 -10.15
CA PHE A 37 -0.02 -0.01 -10.49
C PHE A 37 0.20 -0.91 -9.27
N GLY A 38 0.65 -0.36 -8.14
CA GLY A 38 0.75 -1.11 -6.89
C GLY A 38 -0.60 -1.66 -6.39
N SER A 39 -1.69 -0.92 -6.60
CA SER A 39 -3.04 -1.36 -6.25
C SER A 39 -3.53 -2.49 -7.15
N GLU A 40 -3.20 -2.44 -8.45
CA GLU A 40 -3.47 -3.50 -9.42
C GLU A 40 -2.69 -4.79 -9.08
N LEU A 41 -1.39 -4.67 -8.74
CA LEU A 41 -0.58 -5.82 -8.32
C LEU A 41 -1.20 -6.54 -7.11
N ILE A 42 -1.67 -5.79 -6.12
CA ILE A 42 -2.34 -6.35 -4.94
C ILE A 42 -3.64 -7.07 -5.32
N GLN A 43 -4.44 -6.47 -6.20
CA GLN A 43 -5.72 -7.04 -6.65
C GLN A 43 -5.48 -8.35 -7.43
N THR A 44 -4.59 -8.33 -8.42
CA THR A 44 -4.29 -9.52 -9.24
C THR A 44 -3.71 -10.66 -8.40
N ALA A 45 -2.77 -10.38 -7.51
CA ALA A 45 -2.23 -11.40 -6.62
C ALA A 45 -3.30 -11.97 -5.67
N GLY A 46 -4.18 -11.12 -5.16
CA GLY A 46 -5.28 -11.54 -4.28
C GLY A 46 -6.31 -12.42 -5.00
N GLU A 47 -6.63 -12.11 -6.25
CA GLU A 47 -7.50 -12.95 -7.10
C GLU A 47 -6.87 -14.32 -7.35
N LEU A 48 -5.59 -14.37 -7.74
CA LEU A 48 -4.86 -15.63 -7.97
C LEU A 48 -4.81 -16.51 -6.71
N LEU A 49 -4.74 -15.89 -5.53
CA LEU A 49 -4.72 -16.56 -4.22
C LEU A 49 -6.11 -16.85 -3.64
N ASN A 50 -7.18 -16.48 -4.34
CA ASN A 50 -8.56 -16.55 -3.89
C ASN A 50 -8.75 -15.91 -2.50
N LEU A 51 -8.20 -14.71 -2.31
CA LEU A 51 -8.37 -13.95 -1.07
C LEU A 51 -9.71 -13.20 -1.05
N PRO A 52 -10.29 -12.96 0.13
CA PRO A 52 -11.47 -12.10 0.25
C PRO A 52 -11.18 -10.67 -0.22
N GLN A 53 -12.15 -10.00 -0.85
CA GLN A 53 -12.00 -8.60 -1.30
C GLN A 53 -11.65 -7.65 -0.15
N VAL A 54 -12.13 -7.92 1.07
CA VAL A 54 -11.78 -7.14 2.26
C VAL A 54 -10.27 -7.20 2.55
N CYS A 55 -9.61 -8.34 2.30
CA CYS A 55 -8.17 -8.49 2.46
C CYS A 55 -7.39 -7.68 1.43
N MET A 56 -7.82 -7.72 0.16
CA MET A 56 -7.21 -6.90 -0.89
C MET A 56 -7.39 -5.40 -0.64
N ALA A 57 -8.59 -4.98 -0.19
CA ALA A 57 -8.86 -3.60 0.19
C ALA A 57 -7.99 -3.16 1.38
N THR A 58 -7.85 -3.99 2.41
CA THR A 58 -6.97 -3.71 3.56
C THR A 58 -5.51 -3.60 3.13
N ALA A 59 -5.04 -4.48 2.23
CA ALA A 59 -3.69 -4.41 1.66
C ALA A 59 -3.45 -3.12 0.87
N GLN A 60 -4.39 -2.72 0.01
CA GLN A 60 -4.31 -1.47 -0.74
C GLN A 60 -4.24 -0.25 0.20
N VAL A 61 -5.07 -0.23 1.27
CA VAL A 61 -5.00 0.84 2.27
C VAL A 61 -3.63 0.87 2.96
N LEU A 62 -3.09 -0.28 3.37
CA LEU A 62 -1.76 -0.35 3.97
C LEU A 62 -0.67 0.17 3.03
N PHE A 63 -0.70 -0.25 1.77
CA PHE A 63 0.21 0.19 0.72
C PHE A 63 0.13 1.71 0.50
N GLN A 64 -1.08 2.27 0.38
CA GLN A 64 -1.25 3.71 0.22
C GLN A 64 -0.71 4.48 1.42
N ARG A 65 -1.03 4.02 2.64
CA ARG A 65 -0.58 4.64 3.90
C ARG A 65 0.95 4.60 4.04
N PHE A 66 1.60 3.53 3.60
CA PHE A 66 3.06 3.42 3.60
C PHE A 66 3.69 4.54 2.75
N TYR A 67 3.21 4.72 1.52
CA TYR A 67 3.73 5.73 0.60
C TYR A 67 3.22 7.15 0.87
N VAL A 68 2.38 7.39 1.87
CA VAL A 68 2.11 8.76 2.35
C VAL A 68 3.33 9.33 3.08
N ILE A 69 4.11 8.47 3.75
CA ILE A 69 5.26 8.87 4.58
C ILE A 69 6.60 8.29 4.11
N SER A 70 6.58 7.50 3.02
CA SER A 70 7.77 6.88 2.42
C SER A 70 7.92 7.30 0.96
N SER A 71 9.16 7.28 0.46
CA SER A 71 9.44 7.57 -0.95
C SER A 71 9.29 6.32 -1.81
N PHE A 72 8.79 6.47 -3.04
CA PHE A 72 8.90 5.42 -4.08
C PHE A 72 10.35 5.24 -4.59
N VAL A 73 11.25 6.17 -4.28
CA VAL A 73 12.66 6.06 -4.65
C VAL A 73 13.38 5.17 -3.63
N GLY A 74 14.02 4.10 -4.12
CA GLY A 74 14.85 3.21 -3.30
C GLY A 74 14.09 2.12 -2.54
N ILE A 75 12.78 2.02 -2.72
CA ILE A 75 11.95 0.95 -2.18
C ILE A 75 11.26 0.24 -3.34
N ASP A 76 11.40 -1.08 -3.40
CA ASP A 76 10.78 -1.85 -4.46
C ASP A 76 9.25 -1.88 -4.28
N LEU A 77 8.55 -1.52 -5.36
CA LEU A 77 7.10 -1.42 -5.39
C LEU A 77 6.44 -2.78 -5.17
N LEU A 78 6.97 -3.82 -5.82
CA LEU A 78 6.44 -5.17 -5.80
C LEU A 78 6.60 -5.79 -4.41
N ASP A 79 7.78 -5.64 -3.81
CA ASP A 79 8.04 -6.09 -2.44
C ASP A 79 7.10 -5.40 -1.44
N THR A 80 6.86 -4.10 -1.62
CA THR A 80 5.96 -3.35 -0.76
C THR A 80 4.50 -3.81 -0.93
N ALA A 81 4.06 -4.02 -2.17
CA ALA A 81 2.72 -4.52 -2.48
C ALA A 81 2.49 -5.92 -1.90
N MET A 82 3.42 -6.84 -2.10
CA MET A 82 3.34 -8.21 -1.59
C MET A 82 3.46 -8.26 -0.06
N GLY A 83 4.30 -7.40 0.52
CA GLY A 83 4.41 -7.22 1.96
C GLY A 83 3.10 -6.70 2.58
N ALA A 84 2.45 -5.73 1.94
CA ALA A 84 1.15 -5.22 2.36
C ALA A 84 0.06 -6.31 2.28
N LEU A 85 0.05 -7.10 1.20
CA LEU A 85 -0.89 -8.22 1.05
C LEU A 85 -0.66 -9.31 2.11
N LEU A 86 0.60 -9.69 2.36
CA LEU A 86 0.94 -10.65 3.41
C LEU A 86 0.46 -10.18 4.79
N LEU A 87 0.68 -8.90 5.11
CA LEU A 87 0.22 -8.32 6.36
C LEU A 87 -1.32 -8.31 6.45
N ALA A 88 -2.00 -7.92 5.39
CA ALA A 88 -3.46 -7.92 5.33
C ALA A 88 -4.06 -9.31 5.53
N THR A 89 -3.42 -10.37 5.00
CA THR A 89 -3.92 -11.75 5.23
C THR A 89 -3.91 -12.14 6.70
N LYS A 90 -3.02 -11.56 7.50
CA LYS A 90 -2.96 -11.78 8.96
C LYS A 90 -4.01 -10.95 9.69
N ILE A 91 -4.24 -9.71 9.25
CA ILE A 91 -5.22 -8.81 9.86
C ILE A 91 -6.65 -9.34 9.64
N GLU A 92 -6.96 -9.78 8.44
CA GLU A 92 -8.28 -10.28 8.06
C GLU A 92 -8.47 -11.78 8.33
N GLU A 93 -7.57 -12.41 9.10
CA GLU A 93 -7.64 -13.83 9.48
C GLU A 93 -7.75 -14.83 8.30
N CYS A 94 -7.31 -14.44 7.10
CA CYS A 94 -7.30 -15.27 5.89
C CYS A 94 -5.86 -15.63 5.47
N THR A 95 -5.04 -15.97 6.45
CA THR A 95 -3.58 -16.12 6.32
C THR A 95 -3.13 -16.98 5.13
N ARG A 96 -2.00 -16.59 4.54
CA ARG A 96 -1.26 -17.33 3.51
C ARG A 96 0.21 -17.43 3.88
N ARG A 97 0.92 -18.42 3.36
CA ARG A 97 2.37 -18.51 3.57
C ARG A 97 3.04 -17.44 2.69
N ALA A 98 4.10 -16.81 3.20
CA ALA A 98 4.86 -15.81 2.45
C ALA A 98 5.32 -16.32 1.08
N ARG A 99 5.73 -17.60 1.00
CA ARG A 99 6.09 -18.24 -0.27
C ARG A 99 4.94 -18.22 -1.28
N GLU A 100 3.69 -18.42 -0.87
CA GLU A 100 2.56 -18.45 -1.80
C GLU A 100 2.32 -17.07 -2.42
N ILE A 101 2.52 -16.01 -1.62
CA ILE A 101 2.36 -14.63 -2.08
C ILE A 101 3.51 -14.25 -3.04
N ILE A 102 4.75 -14.58 -2.69
CA ILE A 102 5.92 -14.27 -3.53
C ILE A 102 5.86 -15.03 -4.87
N HIS A 103 5.33 -16.25 -4.93
CA HIS A 103 5.20 -16.97 -6.22
C HIS A 103 4.09 -16.41 -7.12
N MET A 104 3.17 -15.62 -6.57
CA MET A 104 2.05 -15.02 -7.31
C MET A 104 2.32 -13.56 -7.70
N SER A 105 3.53 -13.05 -7.44
CA SER A 105 4.00 -11.81 -8.04
C SER A 105 4.29 -12.01 -9.53
N PRO A 106 3.81 -11.13 -10.42
CA PRO A 106 4.09 -11.21 -11.86
C PRO A 106 5.57 -11.06 -12.21
#